data_AF-A0A8X6LQ72-F1
#
_entry.id   AF-A0A8X6LQ72-F1
#
_cell.length_a   1.000
_cell.length_b   1.000
_cell.length_c   1.000
_cell.angle_alpha   90.00
_cell.angle_beta   90.00
_cell.angle_gamma   90.00
#
_symmetry.space_group_name_H-M   'P 1'
#
loop_
_entity.id
_entity.type
_entity.pdbx_description
1 polymer ?
#
loop_
_entity_poly.entity_id
_entity_poly.type
_entity_poly.pdbx_seq_one_letter_code
_entity_poly.pdbx_strand_id
1 'polypeptide(L)'
;MSMQYYDLDPVHFLTIADMTWHAGLKFTCQELKLFSKVEDYVLLESQMRGGMCFLAQRYARANNPYLSCYNPSEPSSYIVNLDVNNLYGFCMCEHLPVGDFRWLSSEEIAVFDVSNISRYSPTGYLLEVDLLYSKSAQDLHDFPLAPEHLTIKNRMLSDYQKHLLFDKNIPFTENK
;
A
#
# COMPACT_ATOMS: atom_id res chain seq x y z
N MET A 1 -15.76 21.07 -19.15
CA MET A 1 -15.01 20.83 -17.89
C MET A 1 -13.51 20.76 -18.14
N SER A 2 -12.94 19.78 -18.87
CA SER A 2 -11.47 19.70 -19.03
C SER A 2 -10.82 20.96 -19.62
N MET A 3 -11.29 21.43 -20.77
CA MET A 3 -10.79 22.68 -21.38
C MET A 3 -10.97 23.92 -20.50
N GLN A 4 -11.98 23.93 -19.62
CA GLN A 4 -12.26 25.07 -18.75
C GLN A 4 -11.37 25.08 -17.51
N TYR A 5 -11.08 23.91 -16.93
CA TYR A 5 -10.35 23.79 -15.65
C TYR A 5 -8.87 23.47 -15.83
N TYR A 6 -8.51 22.71 -16.87
CA TYR A 6 -7.14 22.25 -17.12
C TYR A 6 -6.55 22.82 -18.42
N ASP A 7 -7.40 23.45 -19.26
CA ASP A 7 -6.99 23.94 -20.57
C ASP A 7 -6.33 22.82 -21.40
N LEU A 8 -6.96 21.64 -21.36
CA LEU A 8 -6.62 20.46 -22.12
C LEU A 8 -7.85 20.04 -22.93
N ASP A 9 -7.67 19.82 -24.23
CA ASP A 9 -8.72 19.27 -25.09
C ASP A 9 -8.70 17.73 -24.99
N PRO A 10 -9.77 17.09 -24.47
CA PRO A 10 -9.83 15.64 -24.34
C PRO A 10 -9.60 14.86 -25.64
N VAL A 11 -9.84 15.45 -26.82
CA VAL A 11 -9.65 14.75 -28.11
C VAL A 11 -8.19 14.42 -28.43
N HIS A 12 -7.24 15.03 -27.71
CA HIS A 12 -5.80 14.78 -27.88
C HIS A 12 -5.27 13.63 -27.03
N PHE A 13 -6.10 13.00 -26.18
CA PHE A 13 -5.67 11.96 -25.27
C PHE A 13 -6.34 10.62 -25.59
N LEU A 14 -5.59 9.53 -25.50
CA LEU A 14 -6.12 8.19 -25.78
C LEU A 14 -7.04 7.69 -24.66
N THR A 15 -6.77 8.11 -23.41
CA THR A 15 -7.55 7.72 -22.24
C THR A 15 -7.73 8.89 -21.28
N ILE A 16 -8.69 8.77 -20.36
CA ILE A 16 -8.85 9.75 -19.27
C ILE A 16 -7.62 9.73 -18.35
N ALA A 17 -7.01 8.57 -18.10
CA ALA A 17 -5.82 8.46 -17.25
C ALA A 17 -4.65 9.29 -17.81
N ASP A 18 -4.43 9.18 -19.12
CA ASP A 18 -3.45 9.96 -19.87
C ASP A 18 -3.74 11.48 -19.74
N MET A 19 -4.98 11.90 -19.99
CA MET A 19 -5.38 13.31 -19.79
C MET A 19 -5.18 13.78 -18.34
N THR A 20 -5.55 12.98 -17.34
CA THR A 20 -5.41 13.35 -15.92
C THR A 20 -3.95 13.45 -15.50
N TRP A 21 -3.08 12.60 -16.04
CA TRP A 21 -1.65 12.67 -15.82
C TRP A 21 -1.07 13.98 -16.37
N HIS A 22 -1.42 14.31 -17.61
CA HIS A 22 -1.02 15.58 -18.24
C HIS A 22 -1.58 16.81 -17.50
N ALA A 23 -2.83 16.74 -17.02
CA ALA A 23 -3.42 17.81 -16.20
C ALA A 23 -2.63 18.02 -14.90
N GLY A 24 -2.24 16.92 -14.23
CA GLY A 24 -1.42 16.95 -13.03
C GLY A 24 -0.07 17.61 -13.27
N LEU A 25 0.67 17.18 -14.29
CA LEU A 25 1.98 17.75 -14.64
C LEU A 25 1.88 19.23 -15.05
N LYS A 26 0.85 19.60 -15.82
CA LYS A 26 0.60 21.01 -16.19
C LYS A 26 0.30 21.87 -14.97
N PHE A 27 -0.42 21.34 -13.98
CA PHE A 27 -0.75 22.05 -12.75
C PHE A 27 0.47 22.23 -11.82
N THR A 28 1.28 21.18 -11.65
CA THR A 28 2.43 21.21 -10.76
C THR A 28 3.67 21.85 -11.39
N CYS A 29 3.72 21.97 -12.71
CA CYS A 29 4.88 22.39 -13.48
C CYS A 29 6.14 21.55 -13.19
N GLN A 30 5.94 20.31 -12.74
CA GLN A 30 7.02 19.43 -12.34
C GLN A 30 7.61 18.69 -13.55
N GLU A 31 8.94 18.66 -13.64
CA GLU A 31 9.65 17.78 -14.56
C GLU A 31 9.98 16.47 -13.85
N LEU A 32 9.60 15.34 -14.46
CA LEU A 32 9.89 14.00 -13.95
C LEU A 32 11.12 13.43 -14.66
N LYS A 33 12.15 13.11 -13.88
CA LYS A 33 13.35 12.45 -14.41
C LYS A 33 13.10 10.94 -14.51
N LEU A 34 13.68 10.32 -15.53
CA LEU A 34 13.63 8.87 -15.71
C LEU A 34 14.80 8.20 -14.99
N PHE A 35 14.63 6.91 -14.66
CA PHE A 35 15.75 6.09 -14.25
C PHE A 35 16.73 5.92 -15.41
N SER A 36 18.03 6.04 -15.11
CA SER A 36 19.09 5.90 -16.12
C SER A 36 19.43 4.43 -16.39
N LYS A 37 19.11 3.53 -15.45
CA LYS A 37 19.47 2.11 -15.47
C LYS A 37 18.21 1.26 -15.36
N VAL A 38 18.18 0.16 -16.11
CA VAL A 38 17.05 -0.77 -16.10
C VAL A 38 16.97 -1.54 -14.80
N GLU A 39 18.11 -1.79 -14.17
CA GLU A 39 18.21 -2.51 -12.90
C GLU A 39 17.49 -1.75 -11.77
N ASP A 40 17.68 -0.43 -11.71
CA ASP A 40 17.02 0.44 -10.73
C ASP A 40 15.49 0.44 -10.94
N TYR A 41 15.04 0.46 -12.20
CA TYR A 41 13.62 0.38 -12.54
C TYR A 41 13.01 -0.97 -12.13
N VAL A 42 13.66 -2.08 -12.47
CA VAL A 42 13.20 -3.44 -12.12
C VAL A 42 13.14 -3.62 -10.61
N LEU A 43 14.12 -3.08 -9.88
CA LEU A 43 14.11 -3.10 -8.42
C LEU A 43 12.84 -2.42 -7.89
N LEU A 44 12.52 -1.21 -8.34
CA LEU A 44 11.36 -0.47 -7.87
C LEU A 44 10.04 -1.17 -8.22
N GLU A 45 9.88 -1.61 -9.46
CA GLU A 45 8.70 -2.39 -9.89
C GLU A 45 8.49 -3.62 -9.02
N SER A 46 9.57 -4.34 -8.68
CA SER A 46 9.48 -5.52 -7.80
C SER A 46 9.02 -5.18 -6.37
N GLN A 47 9.23 -3.94 -5.93
CA GLN A 47 8.84 -3.47 -4.60
C GLN A 47 7.48 -2.76 -4.59
N MET A 48 6.89 -2.47 -5.76
CA MET A 48 5.54 -1.90 -5.82
C MET A 48 4.51 -2.88 -5.22
N ARG A 49 3.57 -2.33 -4.46
CA ARG A 49 2.46 -3.06 -3.83
C ARG A 49 1.14 -2.36 -4.13
N GLY A 50 0.08 -3.14 -4.23
CA GLY A 50 -1.28 -2.63 -4.36
C GLY A 50 -1.86 -2.16 -3.03
N GLY A 51 -3.19 -1.96 -3.01
CA GLY A 51 -3.90 -1.67 -1.77
C GLY A 51 -3.79 -2.82 -0.77
N MET A 52 -3.62 -2.48 0.51
CA MET A 52 -3.61 -3.48 1.57
C MET A 52 -5.03 -4.01 1.82
N CYS A 53 -5.18 -5.33 1.75
CA CYS A 53 -6.40 -6.03 2.16
C CYS A 53 -6.03 -7.01 3.29
N PHE A 54 -6.56 -6.75 4.48
CA PHE A 54 -6.23 -7.50 5.68
C PHE A 54 -7.48 -7.83 6.48
N LEU A 55 -7.58 -9.08 6.95
CA LEU A 55 -8.70 -9.56 7.77
C LEU A 55 -8.15 -10.23 9.03
N ALA A 56 -8.07 -9.48 10.13
CA ALA A 56 -7.65 -9.99 11.44
C ALA A 56 -8.69 -10.93 12.06
N GLN A 57 -9.97 -10.56 11.98
CA GLN A 57 -11.08 -11.29 12.60
C GLN A 57 -12.07 -11.75 11.53
N ARG A 58 -12.33 -13.06 11.46
CA ARG A 58 -13.20 -13.66 10.42
C ARG A 58 -14.68 -13.38 10.61
N TYR A 59 -15.11 -13.21 11.85
CA TYR A 59 -16.51 -12.95 12.19
C TYR A 59 -16.59 -12.06 13.42
N ALA A 60 -17.31 -10.95 13.29
CA ALA A 60 -17.65 -10.06 14.39
C ALA A 60 -19.15 -9.75 14.32
N ARG A 61 -19.79 -9.69 15.47
CA ARG A 61 -21.21 -9.31 15.59
C ARG A 61 -21.34 -8.30 16.71
N ALA A 62 -21.94 -7.16 16.38
CA ALA A 62 -22.28 -6.12 17.34
C ALA A 62 -23.59 -6.46 18.08
N ASN A 63 -23.63 -6.22 19.39
CA ASN A 63 -24.85 -6.22 20.19
C ASN A 63 -25.50 -4.83 20.11
N ASN A 64 -26.10 -4.52 18.97
CA ASN A 64 -26.62 -3.20 18.66
C ASN A 64 -28.14 -3.13 18.96
N PRO A 65 -28.63 -2.20 19.81
CA PRO A 65 -30.05 -2.04 20.14
C PRO A 65 -30.98 -1.82 18.94
N TYR A 66 -30.46 -1.34 17.82
CA TYR A 66 -31.23 -1.10 16.60
C TYR A 66 -31.44 -2.35 15.73
N LEU A 67 -30.88 -3.50 16.13
CA LEU A 67 -30.99 -4.77 15.40
C LEU A 67 -31.95 -5.74 16.11
N SER A 68 -32.65 -6.57 15.33
CA SER A 68 -33.61 -7.58 15.83
C SER A 68 -33.01 -8.63 16.76
N CYS A 69 -31.68 -8.73 16.78
CA CYS A 69 -30.93 -9.77 17.46
C CYS A 69 -30.18 -9.25 18.70
N TYR A 70 -30.60 -8.09 19.20
CA TYR A 70 -30.08 -7.44 20.41
C TYR A 70 -30.41 -8.24 21.68
N ASN A 71 -29.43 -8.35 22.58
CA ASN A 71 -29.59 -8.92 23.91
C ASN A 71 -29.43 -7.82 24.98
N PRO A 72 -30.50 -7.42 25.68
CA PRO A 72 -30.43 -6.43 26.76
C PRO A 72 -29.55 -6.84 27.95
N SER A 73 -29.26 -8.14 28.09
CA SER A 73 -28.41 -8.66 29.17
C SER A 73 -26.92 -8.46 28.92
N GLU A 74 -26.53 -8.11 27.70
CA GLU A 74 -25.14 -7.90 27.29
C GLU A 74 -24.86 -6.41 27.04
N PRO A 75 -23.60 -5.95 27.23
CA PRO A 75 -23.22 -4.59 26.87
C PRO A 75 -23.51 -4.30 25.40
N SER A 76 -23.98 -3.07 25.11
CA SER A 76 -24.21 -2.67 23.72
C SER A 76 -22.89 -2.45 22.98
N SER A 77 -22.80 -2.89 21.74
CA SER A 77 -21.63 -2.69 20.88
C SER A 77 -22.02 -2.36 19.44
N TYR A 78 -21.09 -1.75 18.71
CA TYR A 78 -21.29 -1.26 17.34
C TYR A 78 -20.07 -1.64 16.49
N ILE A 79 -20.31 -1.90 15.21
CA ILE A 79 -19.25 -2.03 14.20
C ILE A 79 -19.27 -0.75 13.38
N VAL A 80 -18.15 -0.04 13.35
CA VAL A 80 -17.99 1.15 12.51
C VAL A 80 -17.35 0.76 11.19
N ASN A 81 -17.89 1.29 10.09
CA ASN A 81 -17.25 1.21 8.78
C ASN A 81 -16.66 2.59 8.47
N LEU A 82 -15.36 2.64 8.20
CA LEU A 82 -14.63 3.86 7.89
C LEU A 82 -14.08 3.75 6.47
N ASP A 83 -14.34 4.77 5.67
CA ASP A 83 -13.82 4.89 4.31
C ASP A 83 -13.16 6.26 4.15
N VAL A 84 -11.93 6.28 3.63
CA VAL A 84 -11.18 7.51 3.42
C VAL A 84 -11.50 8.07 2.05
N ASN A 85 -12.17 9.22 2.03
CA ASN A 85 -12.47 9.94 0.80
C ASN A 85 -11.19 10.29 0.04
N ASN A 86 -11.03 9.75 -1.17
CA ASN A 86 -9.91 10.03 -2.07
C ASN A 86 -8.52 9.75 -1.46
N LEU A 87 -8.34 8.54 -0.89
CA LEU A 87 -7.08 8.12 -0.27
C LEU A 87 -5.84 8.35 -1.17
N TYR A 88 -5.88 7.89 -2.43
CA TYR A 88 -4.74 8.07 -3.34
C TYR A 88 -4.50 9.54 -3.68
N GLY A 89 -5.54 10.34 -3.89
CA GLY A 89 -5.37 11.77 -4.13
C GLY A 89 -4.76 12.50 -2.94
N PHE A 90 -5.12 12.12 -1.70
CA PHE A 90 -4.48 12.63 -0.49
C PHE A 90 -2.99 12.27 -0.46
N CYS A 91 -2.64 11.00 -0.70
CA CYS A 91 -1.23 10.58 -0.77
C CYS A 91 -0.45 11.28 -1.88
N MET A 92 -1.10 11.60 -3.01
CA MET A 92 -0.48 12.34 -4.11
C MET A 92 -0.21 13.82 -3.80
N CYS A 93 -0.76 14.36 -2.70
CA CYS A 93 -0.45 15.70 -2.21
C CYS A 93 0.78 15.74 -1.29
N GLU A 94 1.32 14.59 -0.88
CA GLU A 94 2.54 14.49 -0.08
C GLU A 94 3.79 14.58 -0.98
N HIS A 95 4.98 14.58 -0.37
CA HIS A 95 6.25 14.62 -1.10
C HIS A 95 6.46 13.32 -1.88
N LEU A 96 6.53 13.42 -3.21
CA LEU A 96 6.76 12.30 -4.11
C LEU A 96 8.15 12.40 -4.78
N PRO A 97 8.77 11.26 -5.11
CA PRO A 97 10.02 11.24 -5.86
C PRO A 97 9.80 11.74 -7.30
N VAL A 98 10.53 12.79 -7.69
CA VAL A 98 10.43 13.40 -9.03
C VAL A 98 11.72 13.30 -9.84
N GLY A 99 12.87 13.05 -9.19
CA GLY A 99 14.14 12.93 -9.88
C GLY A 99 15.36 12.89 -8.95
N ASP A 100 16.54 13.08 -9.54
CA ASP A 100 17.85 13.04 -8.88
C ASP A 100 18.15 11.70 -8.21
N PHE A 101 17.66 10.64 -8.85
CA PHE A 101 17.87 9.27 -8.44
C PHE A 101 19.35 8.90 -8.50
N ARG A 102 19.90 8.52 -7.35
CA ARG A 102 21.25 7.99 -7.23
C ARG A 102 21.34 7.03 -6.05
N TRP A 103 22.31 6.14 -6.13
CA TRP A 103 22.74 5.36 -4.98
C TRP A 103 23.59 6.21 -4.04
N LEU A 104 23.51 5.92 -2.74
CA LEU A 104 24.40 6.51 -1.75
C LEU A 104 25.79 5.87 -1.86
N SER A 105 26.84 6.67 -1.59
CA SER A 105 28.21 6.14 -1.47
C SER A 105 28.38 5.36 -0.18
N SER A 106 29.44 4.55 -0.09
CA SER A 106 29.74 3.79 1.13
C SER A 106 29.96 4.70 2.34
N GLU A 107 30.52 5.89 2.13
CA GLU A 107 30.73 6.89 3.18
C GLU A 107 29.42 7.50 3.65
N GLU A 108 28.49 7.79 2.73
CA GLU A 108 27.16 8.29 3.07
C GLU A 108 26.34 7.25 3.84
N ILE A 109 26.42 5.98 3.43
CA ILE A 109 25.75 4.87 4.12
C ILE A 109 26.32 4.70 5.54
N ALA A 110 27.64 4.80 5.72
CA ALA A 110 28.29 4.60 7.02
C ALA A 110 27.84 5.61 8.10
N VAL A 111 27.41 6.80 7.69
CA VAL A 111 26.93 7.86 8.60
C VAL A 111 25.41 8.06 8.52
N PHE A 112 24.71 7.20 7.79
CA PHE A 112 23.27 7.32 7.58
C PHE A 112 22.51 6.95 8.86
N ASP A 113 21.65 7.87 9.32
CA ASP A 113 20.73 7.64 10.43
C ASP A 113 19.32 8.07 10.03
N VAL A 114 18.44 7.07 9.86
CA VAL A 114 17.05 7.25 9.46
C VAL A 114 16.27 8.12 10.47
N SER A 115 16.66 8.10 11.74
CA SER A 115 15.98 8.82 12.82
C SER A 115 16.12 10.34 12.70
N ASN A 116 17.13 10.80 11.97
CA ASN A 116 17.41 12.22 11.76
C ASN A 116 16.73 12.80 10.52
N ILE A 117 16.00 11.97 9.77
CA ILE A 117 15.34 12.38 8.52
C ILE A 117 13.94 12.87 8.83
N SER A 118 13.68 14.15 8.52
CA SER A 118 12.34 14.71 8.62
C SER A 118 11.41 14.11 7.57
N ARG A 119 10.15 13.88 7.94
CA ARG A 119 9.08 13.49 6.99
C ARG A 119 8.83 14.53 5.89
N TYR A 120 9.26 15.77 6.10
CA TYR A 120 9.16 16.87 5.12
C TYR A 120 10.52 17.18 4.48
N SER A 121 11.46 16.24 4.55
CA SER A 121 12.74 16.36 3.86
C SER A 121 12.51 16.50 2.36
N PRO A 122 13.23 17.41 1.67
CA PRO A 122 13.20 17.49 0.21
C PRO A 122 13.81 16.25 -0.47
N THR A 123 14.59 15.47 0.29
CA THR A 123 15.22 14.22 -0.17
C THR A 123 14.52 13.03 0.48
N GLY A 124 13.98 12.13 -0.34
CA GLY A 124 13.46 10.83 0.07
C GLY A 124 14.52 9.73 -0.04
N TYR A 125 14.34 8.65 0.73
CA TYR A 125 15.25 7.51 0.74
C TYR A 125 14.46 6.20 0.59
N LEU A 126 14.99 5.29 -0.21
CA LEU A 126 14.52 3.91 -0.30
C LEU A 126 15.62 3.03 0.27
N LEU A 127 15.26 2.18 1.23
CA LEU A 127 16.22 1.42 2.02
C LEU A 127 15.98 -0.07 1.82
N GLU A 128 17.02 -0.78 1.40
CA GLU A 128 17.10 -2.25 1.48
C GLU A 128 17.85 -2.59 2.76
N VAL A 129 17.19 -3.27 3.70
CA VAL A 129 17.72 -3.51 5.05
C VAL A 129 17.38 -4.91 5.53
N ASP A 130 18.25 -5.45 6.37
CA ASP A 130 17.95 -6.62 7.19
C ASP A 130 17.16 -6.19 8.43
N LEU A 131 16.00 -6.82 8.64
CA LEU A 131 15.11 -6.51 9.76
C LEU A 131 15.19 -7.59 10.83
N LEU A 132 15.53 -7.20 12.06
CA LEU A 132 15.36 -8.04 13.25
C LEU A 132 14.03 -7.71 13.92
N TYR A 133 13.04 -8.57 13.74
CA TYR A 133 11.70 -8.38 14.31
C TYR A 133 11.49 -9.28 15.53
N SER A 134 11.49 -8.68 16.72
CA SER A 134 11.29 -9.42 17.97
C SER A 134 9.83 -9.84 18.15
N LYS A 135 9.61 -10.99 18.80
CA LYS A 135 8.23 -11.47 19.07
C LYS A 135 7.40 -10.48 19.88
N SER A 136 8.02 -9.77 20.83
CA SER A 136 7.33 -8.76 21.64
C SER A 136 6.89 -7.53 20.84
N ALA A 137 7.55 -7.25 19.69
CA ALA A 137 7.11 -6.17 18.80
C ALA A 137 5.85 -6.55 18.02
N GLN A 138 5.58 -7.84 17.83
CA GLN A 138 4.40 -8.31 17.11
C GLN A 138 3.09 -7.93 17.80
N ASP A 139 3.07 -7.90 19.13
CA ASP A 139 1.89 -7.54 19.91
C ASP A 139 1.63 -6.02 19.95
N LEU A 140 2.54 -5.20 19.41
CA LEU A 140 2.43 -3.73 19.38
C LEU A 140 1.73 -3.19 18.13
N HIS A 141 1.51 -4.03 17.12
CA HIS A 141 1.06 -3.59 15.79
C HIS A 141 -0.11 -4.41 15.29
N ASP A 142 -1.15 -3.71 14.79
CA ASP A 142 -2.33 -4.35 14.20
C ASP A 142 -2.07 -4.90 12.79
N PHE A 143 -1.00 -4.43 12.12
CA PHE A 143 -0.64 -4.79 10.76
C PHE A 143 0.74 -5.47 10.70
N PRO A 144 0.95 -6.40 9.74
CA PRO A 144 2.26 -7.02 9.54
C PRO A 144 3.29 -5.98 9.08
N LEU A 145 4.49 -6.01 9.68
CA LEU A 145 5.61 -5.19 9.24
C LEU A 145 6.22 -5.78 7.95
N ALA A 146 6.56 -4.91 7.00
CA ALA A 146 7.27 -5.25 5.76
C ALA A 146 6.65 -6.43 4.95
N PRO A 147 5.41 -6.29 4.45
CA PRO A 147 4.78 -7.36 3.67
C PRO A 147 5.52 -7.64 2.35
N GLU A 148 5.87 -8.91 2.15
CA GLU A 148 6.53 -9.40 0.94
C GLU A 148 5.54 -10.06 -0.03
N HIS A 149 5.89 -10.07 -1.32
CA HIS A 149 5.15 -10.86 -2.30
C HIS A 149 5.53 -12.33 -2.15
N LEU A 150 4.61 -13.14 -1.62
CA LEU A 150 4.86 -14.53 -1.30
C LEU A 150 3.81 -15.45 -1.93
N THR A 151 4.29 -16.47 -2.66
CA THR A 151 3.43 -17.58 -3.07
C THR A 151 3.15 -18.49 -1.88
N ILE A 152 1.88 -18.55 -1.47
CA ILE A 152 1.43 -19.41 -0.36
C ILE A 152 1.61 -20.87 -0.76
N LYS A 153 2.33 -21.63 0.07
CA LYS A 153 2.52 -23.08 -0.08
C LYS A 153 1.46 -23.82 0.73
N ASN A 154 1.08 -25.03 0.31
CA ASN A 154 0.08 -25.85 1.01
C ASN A 154 0.47 -26.10 2.48
N ARG A 155 1.78 -26.24 2.75
CA ARG A 155 2.32 -26.37 4.11
C ARG A 155 2.05 -25.17 5.04
N MET A 156 1.77 -23.99 4.48
CA MET A 156 1.46 -22.77 5.23
C MET A 156 -0.04 -22.67 5.57
N LEU A 157 -0.88 -23.53 4.98
CA LEU A 157 -2.30 -23.57 5.28
C LEU A 157 -2.55 -24.28 6.60
N SER A 158 -3.49 -23.74 7.39
CA SER A 158 -4.07 -24.44 8.53
C SER A 158 -4.86 -25.66 8.06
N ASP A 159 -5.05 -26.64 8.96
CA ASP A 159 -5.78 -27.87 8.61
C ASP A 159 -7.24 -27.61 8.23
N TYR A 160 -7.86 -26.60 8.83
CA TYR A 160 -9.18 -26.11 8.43
C TYR A 160 -9.21 -25.62 6.98
N GLN A 161 -8.20 -24.84 6.56
CA GLN A 161 -8.13 -24.34 5.19
C GLN A 161 -7.95 -25.48 4.19
N LYS A 162 -7.10 -26.47 4.51
CA LYS A 162 -6.92 -27.67 3.67
C LYS A 162 -8.22 -28.46 3.52
N HIS A 163 -8.94 -28.65 4.61
CA HIS A 163 -10.23 -29.33 4.58
C HIS A 163 -11.25 -28.56 3.73
N LEU A 164 -11.29 -27.23 3.86
CA LEU A 164 -12.17 -26.38 3.06
C LEU A 164 -11.86 -26.45 1.55
N LEU A 165 -10.58 -26.48 1.17
CA LEU A 165 -10.16 -26.64 -0.23
C LEU A 165 -10.72 -27.94 -0.81
N PHE A 166 -10.64 -29.04 -0.06
CA PHE A 166 -11.17 -30.34 -0.45
C PHE A 166 -12.70 -30.32 -0.53
N ASP A 167 -13.38 -29.88 0.53
CA ASP A 167 -14.84 -29.91 0.65
C ASP A 167 -15.54 -29.02 -0.39
N LYS A 168 -14.95 -27.86 -0.70
CA LYS A 168 -15.51 -26.89 -1.65
C LYS A 168 -14.94 -27.06 -3.06
N ASN A 169 -14.07 -28.04 -3.28
CA ASN A 169 -13.38 -28.29 -4.55
C ASN A 169 -12.72 -27.02 -5.12
N ILE A 170 -12.06 -26.24 -4.24
CA ILE A 170 -11.40 -24.99 -4.61
C ILE A 170 -10.02 -25.33 -5.20
N PRO A 171 -9.71 -24.90 -6.43
CA PRO A 171 -8.40 -25.14 -7.02
C PRO A 171 -7.32 -24.40 -6.22
N PHE A 172 -6.26 -25.11 -5.84
CA PHE A 172 -5.08 -24.55 -5.18
C PHE A 172 -3.83 -24.94 -5.97
N THR A 173 -3.14 -23.95 -6.52
CA THR A 173 -1.94 -24.15 -7.32
C THR A 173 -0.74 -23.54 -6.61
N GLU A 174 0.26 -24.37 -6.32
CA GLU A 174 1.58 -23.87 -5.92
C GLU A 174 2.31 -23.42 -7.18
N ASN A 175 2.16 -22.15 -7.58
CA ASN A 175 2.97 -21.62 -8.68
C ASN A 175 4.44 -21.56 -8.23
N LYS A 176 5.34 -22.15 -9.03
CA LYS A 176 6.78 -22.20 -8.77
C LYS A 176 7.43 -20.84 -8.95
#